data_AF-A0A1S3EGU9-F1
#
_entry.id   AF-A0A1S3EGU9-F1
#
_cell.length_a   1.000
_cell.length_b   1.000
_cell.length_c   1.000
_cell.angle_alpha   90.00
_cell.angle_beta   90.00
_cell.angle_gamma   90.00
#
_symmetry.space_group_name_H-M   'P 1'
#
loop_
_entity.id
_entity.type
_entity.pdbx_description
1 polymer ?
#
loop_
_entity_poly.entity_id
_entity_poly.type
_entity_poly.pdbx_seq_one_letter_code
_entity_poly.pdbx_strand_id
1 'polypeptide(L)'
;MKRAILAPTHDTVDIVNDYILSLIPCEDKEYISSDSTIISNENCVVQRDWFTPEYLNDIKYSGIPNHRLRLNIGVPVMLLRNIDQVNGLCHGTRLLINELSTNIIGATVITKKNIGDKIYIPRMNLVPRSNFPI
;
A
#
# COMPACT_ATOMS: atom_id res chain seq x y z
N MET A 1 4.13 9.09 18.31
CA MET A 1 5.25 9.24 17.35
C MET A 1 5.84 10.64 17.47
N LYS A 2 7.15 10.80 17.63
CA LYS A 2 7.80 12.12 17.84
C LYS A 2 8.80 12.54 16.76
N ARG A 3 9.16 11.65 15.83
CA ARG A 3 10.19 11.88 14.80
C ARG A 3 9.74 11.30 13.46
N ALA A 4 10.13 11.94 12.36
CA ALA A 4 9.91 11.48 11.00
C ALA A 4 11.16 11.82 10.17
N ILE A 5 11.48 10.97 9.19
CA ILE A 5 12.54 11.23 8.21
C ILE A 5 11.84 11.69 6.94
N LEU A 6 12.27 12.82 6.39
CA LEU A 6 11.80 13.35 5.12
C LEU A 6 12.92 13.15 4.10
N ALA A 7 12.56 12.67 2.92
CA ALA A 7 13.48 12.50 1.81
C ALA A 7 12.91 13.19 0.55
N PRO A 8 13.79 13.65 -0.37
CA PRO A 8 13.37 14.44 -1.53
C PRO A 8 12.64 13.62 -2.61
N THR A 9 12.86 12.30 -2.67
CA THR A 9 12.26 11.42 -3.68
C THR A 9 11.66 10.16 -3.05
N HIS A 10 10.65 9.58 -3.70
CA HIS A 10 10.02 8.33 -3.26
C HIS A 10 11.02 7.16 -3.21
N ASP A 11 11.92 7.05 -4.19
CA ASP A 11 12.93 5.99 -4.18
C ASP A 11 13.87 6.09 -2.97
N THR A 12 14.22 7.31 -2.54
CA THR A 12 15.03 7.51 -1.33
C THR A 12 14.23 7.15 -0.06
N VAL A 13 12.92 7.45 -0.04
CA VAL A 13 12.02 7.01 1.04
C VAL A 13 11.98 5.49 1.13
N ASP A 14 11.85 4.81 -0.01
CA ASP A 14 11.80 3.35 -0.09
C ASP A 14 13.09 2.71 0.47
N ILE A 15 14.26 3.19 0.03
CA ILE A 15 15.57 2.71 0.52
C ILE A 15 15.68 2.87 2.04
N VAL A 16 15.34 4.04 2.58
CA VAL A 16 15.43 4.30 4.01
C VAL A 16 14.43 3.45 4.79
N ASN A 17 13.20 3.32 4.30
CA ASN A 17 12.18 2.49 4.95
C ASN A 17 12.61 1.02 4.98
N ASP A 18 13.12 0.49 3.87
CA ASP A 18 13.59 -0.89 3.79
C ASP A 18 14.79 -1.16 4.70
N TYR A 19 15.72 -0.19 4.79
CA TYR A 19 16.82 -0.26 5.73
C TYR A 19 16.34 -0.25 7.18
N ILE A 20 15.37 0.62 7.54
CA ILE A 20 14.81 0.63 8.90
C ILE A 20 14.09 -0.68 9.20
N LEU A 21 13.32 -1.23 8.26
CA LEU A 21 12.62 -2.51 8.43
C LEU A 21 13.60 -3.68 8.64
N SER A 22 14.75 -3.70 7.95
CA SER A 22 15.74 -4.76 8.10
C SER A 22 16.45 -4.77 9.46
N LEU A 23 16.43 -3.64 10.18
CA LEU A 23 16.98 -3.53 11.53
C LEU A 23 16.02 -4.01 12.63
N ILE A 24 14.74 -4.22 12.31
CA ILE A 24 13.72 -4.63 13.28
C ILE A 24 13.73 -6.16 13.37
N PRO A 25 13.99 -6.75 14.57
CA PRO A 25 14.02 -8.19 14.76
C PRO A 25 12.60 -8.76 14.85
N CYS A 26 11.85 -8.68 13.75
CA CYS A 26 10.49 -9.20 13.64
C CYS A 26 10.35 -9.90 12.28
N GLU A 27 9.55 -10.96 12.24
CA GLU A 27 9.21 -11.63 10.99
C GLU A 27 8.44 -10.67 10.08
N ASP A 28 8.94 -10.52 8.85
CA ASP A 28 8.27 -9.75 7.83
C ASP A 28 7.21 -10.60 7.13
N LYS A 29 6.11 -9.95 6.76
CA LYS A 29 5.09 -10.53 5.89
C LYS A 29 5.02 -9.72 4.60
N GLU A 30 5.15 -10.44 3.50
CA GLU A 30 5.01 -9.88 2.17
C GLU A 30 3.60 -10.11 1.62
N TYR A 31 3.01 -9.03 1.10
CA TYR A 31 1.78 -9.04 0.33
C TYR A 31 2.08 -8.68 -1.11
N ILE A 32 1.75 -9.59 -2.03
CA ILE A 32 1.93 -9.41 -3.46
C ILE A 32 0.60 -8.96 -4.08
N SER A 33 0.59 -7.92 -4.92
CA SER A 33 -0.62 -7.52 -5.67
C SER A 33 -0.98 -8.57 -6.73
N SER A 34 -2.23 -8.56 -7.19
CA SER A 34 -2.71 -9.45 -8.24
C SER A 34 -3.31 -8.57 -9.33
N ASP A 35 -2.45 -8.14 -10.26
CA ASP A 35 -2.82 -7.16 -11.26
C ASP A 35 -3.27 -7.85 -12.54
N SER A 36 -4.35 -7.33 -13.13
CA SER A 36 -4.93 -7.88 -14.37
C SER A 36 -5.48 -6.74 -15.23
N THR A 37 -5.32 -6.84 -16.54
CA THR A 37 -5.89 -5.89 -17.49
C THR A 37 -7.38 -6.12 -17.70
N ILE A 38 -8.18 -5.07 -17.67
CA ILE A 38 -9.59 -5.11 -18.10
C ILE A 38 -9.63 -4.74 -19.58
N ILE A 39 -10.02 -5.68 -20.45
CA ILE A 39 -10.08 -5.48 -21.89
C ILE A 39 -11.44 -4.83 -22.24
N SER A 40 -11.43 -3.60 -22.74
CA SER A 40 -12.61 -2.93 -23.31
C SER A 40 -12.41 -2.65 -24.81
N ASN A 41 -12.99 -3.53 -25.65
CA ASN A 41 -13.14 -3.54 -27.11
C ASN A 41 -11.92 -3.56 -28.09
N GLU A 42 -12.02 -4.56 -28.99
CA GLU A 42 -11.68 -4.67 -30.43
C GLU A 42 -10.25 -4.48 -30.96
N ASN A 43 -9.31 -3.82 -30.28
CA ASN A 43 -7.89 -3.80 -30.69
C ASN A 43 -7.00 -4.69 -29.80
N CYS A 44 -7.50 -5.90 -29.52
CA CYS A 44 -7.03 -6.82 -28.47
C CYS A 44 -5.62 -7.39 -28.60
N VAL A 45 -4.98 -7.35 -29.78
CA VAL A 45 -3.69 -8.03 -29.97
C VAL A 45 -2.53 -7.14 -29.50
N VAL A 46 -2.52 -5.87 -29.88
CA VAL A 46 -1.43 -4.93 -29.55
C VAL A 46 -1.40 -4.59 -28.06
N GLN A 47 -2.54 -4.61 -27.39
CA GLN A 47 -2.66 -4.22 -25.98
C GLN A 47 -2.15 -5.30 -25.02
N ARG A 48 -2.25 -6.60 -25.37
CA ARG A 48 -1.72 -7.69 -24.52
C ARG A 48 -0.20 -7.78 -24.53
N ASP A 49 0.44 -7.39 -25.62
CA ASP A 49 1.90 -7.47 -25.75
C ASP A 49 2.62 -6.37 -24.96
N TRP A 50 1.96 -5.25 -24.65
CA TRP A 50 2.54 -4.15 -23.86
C TRP A 50 2.29 -4.26 -22.35
N PHE A 51 1.17 -4.86 -21.94
CA PHE A 51 0.82 -5.01 -20.53
C PHE A 51 1.17 -6.41 -20.02
N THR A 52 2.46 -6.74 -20.01
CA THR A 52 2.92 -7.98 -19.37
C THR A 52 2.75 -7.90 -17.85
N PRO A 53 2.62 -9.04 -17.14
CA PRO A 53 2.61 -9.05 -15.68
C PRO A 53 3.82 -8.34 -15.08
N GLU A 54 4.99 -8.47 -15.69
CA GLU A 54 6.22 -7.80 -15.24
C GLU A 54 6.10 -6.28 -15.33
N TYR A 55 5.52 -5.77 -16.43
CA TYR A 55 5.25 -4.34 -16.58
C TYR A 55 4.26 -3.85 -15.53
N LEU A 56 3.15 -4.57 -15.31
CA LEU A 56 2.15 -4.22 -14.30
C LEU A 56 2.74 -4.19 -12.89
N ASN A 57 3.62 -5.14 -12.57
CA ASN A 57 4.28 -5.24 -11.27
C ASN A 57 5.28 -4.09 -11.00
N ASP A 58 5.76 -3.42 -12.06
CA ASP A 58 6.69 -2.28 -11.94
C ASP A 58 5.97 -0.91 -11.88
N ILE A 59 4.64 -0.88 -12.09
CA ILE A 59 3.87 0.36 -12.03
C ILE A 59 3.92 0.95 -10.61
N LYS A 60 4.56 2.10 -10.47
CA LYS A 60 4.52 2.94 -9.26
C LYS A 60 3.53 4.08 -9.47
N TYR A 61 2.51 4.17 -8.62
CA TYR A 61 1.52 5.24 -8.71
C TYR A 61 1.17 5.81 -7.32
N SER A 62 1.03 7.14 -7.25
CA SER A 62 0.70 7.81 -6.00
C SER A 62 -0.70 7.40 -5.53
N GLY A 63 -0.79 6.86 -4.31
CA GLY A 63 -2.07 6.48 -3.70
C GLY A 63 -2.41 5.00 -3.79
N ILE A 64 -1.53 4.18 -4.39
CA ILE A 64 -1.57 2.72 -4.28
C ILE A 64 -0.23 2.21 -3.71
N PRO A 65 -0.22 1.11 -2.94
CA PRO A 65 1.02 0.44 -2.57
C PRO A 65 1.73 -0.13 -3.80
N ASN A 66 3.06 -0.30 -3.71
CA ASN A 66 3.82 -1.04 -4.72
C ASN A 66 3.36 -2.50 -4.78
N HIS A 67 3.65 -3.19 -5.90
CA HIS A 67 3.32 -4.61 -6.10
C HIS A 67 3.73 -5.50 -4.93
N ARG A 68 4.91 -5.22 -4.35
CA ARG A 68 5.43 -5.87 -3.16
C ARG A 68 5.27 -4.96 -1.96
N LEU A 69 4.40 -5.34 -1.02
CA LEU A 69 4.21 -4.64 0.24
C LEU A 69 4.71 -5.51 1.40
N ARG A 70 5.85 -5.13 1.97
CA ARG A 70 6.44 -5.82 3.13
C ARG A 70 6.09 -5.08 4.43
N LEU A 71 5.59 -5.81 5.41
CA LEU A 71 5.15 -5.27 6.70
C LEU A 71 5.65 -6.12 7.86
N ASN A 72 5.94 -5.47 8.99
CA ASN A 72 6.33 -6.14 10.24
C ASN A 72 5.36 -5.72 11.36
N ILE A 73 5.17 -6.57 12.36
CA ILE A 73 4.40 -6.20 13.55
C ILE A 73 5.15 -5.11 14.33
N GLY A 74 4.41 -4.14 14.87
CA GLY A 74 4.96 -3.04 15.68
C GLY A 74 5.53 -1.88 14.87
N VAL A 75 5.45 -1.92 13.53
CA VAL A 75 5.90 -0.81 12.69
C VAL A 75 4.76 0.17 12.40
N PRO A 76 5.05 1.48 12.33
CA PRO A 76 4.09 2.47 11.92
C PRO A 76 3.96 2.50 10.39
N VAL A 77 2.73 2.52 9.89
CA VAL A 77 2.40 2.67 8.47
C VAL A 77 1.47 3.85 8.26
N MET A 78 1.28 4.27 7.01
CA MET A 78 0.39 5.37 6.64
C MET A 78 -0.55 4.95 5.52
N LEU A 79 -1.82 5.33 5.63
CA LEU A 79 -2.78 5.11 4.55
C LEU A 79 -2.46 5.99 3.34
N LEU A 80 -2.30 5.35 2.18
CA LEU A 80 -2.06 6.01 0.89
C LEU A 80 -3.35 6.49 0.23
N ARG A 81 -4.53 6.06 0.69
CA ARG A 81 -5.82 6.49 0.15
C ARG A 81 -6.91 6.47 1.20
N ASN A 82 -8.07 7.00 0.81
CA ASN A 82 -9.26 6.95 1.64
C ASN A 82 -9.88 5.55 1.59
N ILE A 83 -10.04 4.94 2.76
CA ILE A 83 -10.73 3.66 2.95
C ILE A 83 -12.12 3.93 3.51
N ASP A 84 -12.19 4.70 4.59
CA ASP A 84 -13.44 5.09 5.25
C ASP A 84 -13.28 6.48 5.87
N GLN A 85 -13.70 7.50 5.15
CA GLN A 85 -13.55 8.89 5.61
C GLN A 85 -14.44 9.19 6.82
N VAL A 86 -15.61 8.55 6.92
CA VAL A 86 -16.57 8.78 8.00
C VAL A 86 -15.95 8.35 9.33
N ASN A 87 -15.22 7.23 9.30
CA ASN A 87 -14.50 6.68 10.45
C ASN A 87 -13.04 7.16 10.56
N GLY A 88 -12.63 8.19 9.81
CA GLY A 88 -11.30 8.80 9.94
C GLY A 88 -10.15 8.00 9.29
N LEU A 89 -10.45 6.94 8.55
CA LEU A 89 -9.49 6.14 7.76
C LEU A 89 -9.28 6.77 6.37
N CYS A 90 -8.71 7.96 6.38
CA CYS A 90 -8.38 8.73 5.19
C CYS A 90 -6.87 8.77 4.91
N HIS A 91 -6.49 9.26 3.72
CA HIS A 91 -5.10 9.46 3.34
C HIS A 91 -4.32 10.19 4.46
N GLY A 92 -3.10 9.72 4.72
CA GLY A 92 -2.25 10.26 5.77
C GLY A 92 -2.56 9.76 7.19
N THR A 93 -3.63 9.00 7.41
CA THR A 93 -3.87 8.36 8.72
C THR A 93 -2.75 7.36 8.98
N ARG A 94 -2.03 7.54 10.09
CA ARG A 94 -0.98 6.63 10.53
C ARG A 94 -1.54 5.58 11.46
N LEU A 95 -1.07 4.36 11.25
CA LEU A 95 -1.49 3.16 11.96
C LEU A 95 -0.24 2.45 12.52
N LEU A 96 -0.40 1.73 13.63
CA LEU A 96 0.60 0.81 14.16
C LEU A 96 0.17 -0.61 13.85
N ILE A 97 0.99 -1.39 13.16
CA ILE A 97 0.65 -2.78 12.82
C ILE A 97 0.63 -3.63 14.10
N ASN A 98 -0.48 -4.33 14.33
CA ASN A 98 -0.65 -5.26 15.44
C ASN A 98 -0.66 -6.71 14.97
N GLU A 99 -1.27 -6.98 13.82
CA GLU A 99 -1.54 -8.35 13.34
C GLU A 99 -1.42 -8.43 11.81
N LEU A 100 -0.80 -9.51 11.31
CA LEU A 100 -0.54 -9.74 9.89
C LEU A 100 -1.06 -11.12 9.45
N SER A 101 -2.32 -11.17 9.02
CA SER A 101 -2.97 -12.38 8.48
C SER A 101 -2.90 -12.43 6.95
N THR A 102 -3.26 -13.56 6.35
CA THR A 102 -3.15 -13.77 4.88
C THR A 102 -3.88 -12.71 4.06
N ASN A 103 -5.08 -12.28 4.49
CA ASN A 103 -5.91 -11.33 3.75
C ASN A 103 -6.36 -10.12 4.59
N ILE A 104 -5.84 -9.99 5.81
CA ILE A 104 -6.25 -8.95 6.77
C ILE A 104 -5.01 -8.40 7.47
N ILE A 105 -4.94 -7.07 7.55
CA ILE A 105 -3.97 -6.33 8.35
C ILE A 105 -4.71 -5.72 9.54
N GLY A 106 -4.37 -6.14 10.76
CA GLY A 106 -4.87 -5.54 11.98
C GLY A 106 -3.93 -4.44 12.45
N ALA A 107 -4.47 -3.26 12.74
CA ALA A 107 -3.68 -2.11 13.15
C ALA A 107 -4.42 -1.19 14.12
N THR A 108 -3.68 -0.37 14.86
CA THR A 108 -4.23 0.64 15.77
C THR A 108 -3.96 2.03 15.23
N VAL A 109 -4.98 2.88 15.23
CA VAL A 109 -4.83 4.28 14.81
C VAL A 109 -3.95 5.04 15.81
N ILE A 110 -2.88 5.68 15.31
CA ILE A 110 -1.92 6.43 16.15
C ILE A 110 -1.88 7.94 15.85
N THR A 111 -2.78 8.42 14.98
CA THR A 111 -2.91 9.84 14.63
C THR A 111 -4.38 10.22 14.41
N LYS A 112 -4.67 11.53 14.40
CA LYS A 112 -6.01 12.13 14.19
C LYS A 112 -6.98 11.93 15.37
N LYS A 113 -8.28 12.00 15.10
CA LYS A 113 -9.36 12.02 16.10
C LYS A 113 -9.64 10.65 16.72
N ASN A 114 -9.23 9.58 16.04
CA ASN A 114 -9.55 8.19 16.34
C ASN A 114 -8.38 7.42 17.00
N ILE A 115 -7.49 8.10 17.73
CA ILE A 115 -6.31 7.45 18.32
C ILE A 115 -6.74 6.34 19.28
N GLY A 116 -6.16 5.16 19.12
CA GLY A 116 -6.46 3.97 19.92
C GLY A 116 -7.47 3.03 19.28
N ASP A 117 -8.17 3.45 18.23
CA ASP A 117 -9.13 2.60 17.53
C ASP A 117 -8.40 1.45 16.82
N LYS A 118 -8.89 0.22 17.05
CA LYS A 118 -8.44 -0.97 16.34
C LYS A 118 -9.19 -1.10 15.03
N ILE A 119 -8.46 -1.28 13.95
CA ILE A 119 -9.02 -1.40 12.60
C ILE A 119 -8.43 -2.62 11.89
N TYR A 120 -9.24 -3.20 11.01
CA TYR A 120 -8.86 -4.35 10.19
C TYR A 120 -9.03 -3.97 8.74
N ILE A 121 -7.93 -4.03 7.98
CA ILE A 121 -7.90 -3.70 6.56
C ILE A 121 -7.86 -5.01 5.78
N PRO A 122 -8.96 -5.39 5.11
CA PRO A 122 -8.94 -6.55 4.22
C PRO A 122 -8.17 -6.22 2.94
N ARG A 123 -7.75 -7.26 2.21
CA ARG A 123 -7.28 -7.10 0.83
C ARG A 123 -8.38 -6.43 0.00
N MET A 124 -8.05 -5.31 -0.66
CA MET A 124 -9.00 -4.52 -1.45
C MET A 124 -8.73 -4.69 -2.93
N ASN A 125 -9.80 -4.85 -3.72
CA ASN A 125 -9.71 -4.79 -5.17
C ASN A 125 -9.68 -3.32 -5.63
N LEU A 126 -8.76 -3.01 -6.52
CA LEU A 126 -8.64 -1.70 -7.13
C LEU A 126 -9.05 -1.80 -8.59
N VAL A 127 -10.16 -1.15 -8.93
CA VAL A 127 -10.54 -0.95 -10.32
C VAL A 127 -10.23 0.50 -10.67
N PRO A 128 -9.31 0.75 -11.61
CA PRO A 128 -9.11 2.06 -12.20
C PRO A 128 -10.45 2.70 -12.59
N ARG A 129 -10.75 3.87 -12.02
CA ARG A 129 -11.73 4.77 -12.66
C ARG A 129 -11.00 5.43 -13.83
N SER A 130 -11.72 5.74 -14.90
CA SER A 130 -11.33 6.07 -16.29
C SER A 130 -10.13 7.02 -16.56
N ASN A 131 -9.44 7.50 -15.53
CA ASN A 131 -8.28 8.39 -15.58
C ASN A 131 -7.01 7.76 -14.98
N PHE A 132 -6.87 6.44 -14.96
CA PHE A 132 -5.51 5.89 -14.81
C PHE A 132 -4.72 6.32 -16.05
N PRO A 133 -3.59 7.03 -15.91
CA PRO A 133 -2.72 7.27 -17.03
C PRO A 133 -2.08 5.92 -17.35
N ILE A 134 -2.62 5.26 -18.37
CA ILE A 134 -1.85 4.36 -19.22
C ILE A 134 -1.26 5.20 -20.35
#